data_AF-A0A821CA86-F1
#
_entry.id   AF-A0A821CA86-F1
#
_cell.length_a   1.000
_cell.length_b   1.000
_cell.length_c   1.000
_cell.angle_alpha   90.00
_cell.angle_beta   90.00
_cell.angle_gamma   90.00
#
_symmetry.space_group_name_H-M   'P 1'
#
loop_
_entity.id
_entity.type
_entity.pdbx_description
1 polymer ?
#
loop_
_entity_poly.entity_id
_entity_poly.type
_entity_poly.pdbx_seq_one_letter_code
_entity_poly.pdbx_strand_id
1 'polypeptide(L)'
;MRLNSLKADRRFALATILLVSEYLLSWTPYAIVALFYLFNVKYISQQSVLMTICAFIAKTSMILNPFFYIVTIKTNQFKSMLYCGKCSCSYCRTRENILVV
;
A
#
# COMPACT_ATOMS: atom_id res chain seq x y z
N MET A 1 19.26 -22.16 0.62
CA MET A 1 18.80 -20.97 1.39
C MET A 1 18.58 -19.71 0.52
N ARG A 2 19.52 -19.30 -0.37
CA ARG A 2 19.42 -18.04 -1.16
C ARG A 2 18.27 -17.93 -2.18
N LEU A 3 17.79 -19.03 -2.75
CA LEU A 3 16.69 -18.97 -3.73
C LEU A 3 15.35 -18.52 -3.12
N ASN A 4 15.14 -18.77 -1.82
CA ASN A 4 13.91 -18.39 -1.14
C ASN A 4 13.90 -16.90 -0.78
N SER A 5 15.06 -16.32 -0.43
CA SER A 5 15.18 -14.88 -0.20
C SER A 5 14.96 -14.09 -1.50
N LEU A 6 15.59 -14.49 -2.61
CA LEU A 6 15.38 -13.82 -3.91
C LEU A 6 13.92 -13.84 -4.38
N LYS A 7 13.19 -14.94 -4.12
CA LYS A 7 11.76 -15.02 -4.40
C LYS A 7 10.93 -14.10 -3.51
N ALA A 8 11.34 -13.90 -2.26
CA ALA A 8 10.69 -12.98 -1.34
C ALA A 8 10.98 -11.52 -1.73
N ASP A 9 12.23 -11.20 -2.04
CA ASP A 9 12.67 -9.87 -2.49
C ASP A 9 11.96 -9.46 -3.78
N ARG A 10 11.81 -10.39 -4.74
CA ARG A 10 11.04 -10.15 -5.96
C ARG A 10 9.57 -9.84 -5.68
N ARG A 11 8.94 -10.53 -4.72
CA ARG A 11 7.54 -10.27 -4.34
C ARG A 11 7.40 -8.91 -3.68
N PHE A 12 8.34 -8.55 -2.82
CA PHE A 12 8.38 -7.24 -2.19
C PHE A 12 8.53 -6.13 -3.23
N ALA A 13 9.49 -6.27 -4.15
CA ALA A 13 9.69 -5.29 -5.22
C ALA A 13 8.45 -5.14 -6.11
N LEU A 14 7.80 -6.24 -6.50
CA LEU A 14 6.57 -6.19 -7.29
C LEU A 14 5.42 -5.48 -6.53
N ALA A 15 5.29 -5.73 -5.23
CA ALA A 15 4.30 -5.05 -4.40
C ALA A 15 4.55 -3.55 -4.30
N THR A 16 5.81 -3.15 -4.11
CA THR A 16 6.19 -1.73 -4.11
C THR A 16 5.85 -1.08 -5.45
N ILE A 17 6.15 -1.74 -6.57
CA ILE A 17 5.82 -1.23 -7.91
C ILE A 17 4.31 -1.06 -8.05
N LEU A 18 3.51 -2.04 -7.61
CA LEU A 18 2.04 -1.95 -7.65
C LEU A 18 1.52 -0.78 -6.81
N LEU A 19 1.98 -0.63 -5.57
CA LEU A 19 1.58 0.47 -4.69
C LEU A 19 1.92 1.84 -5.29
N VAL A 20 3.13 2.01 -5.82
CA VAL A 20 3.54 3.26 -6.46
C VAL A 20 2.72 3.52 -7.72
N SER A 21 2.47 2.50 -8.55
CA SER A 21 1.68 2.64 -9.76
C SER A 21 0.23 3.07 -9.46
N GLU A 22 -0.37 2.48 -8.44
CA GLU A 22 -1.73 2.78 -8.03
C GLU A 22 -1.86 4.19 -7.44
N TYR A 23 -0.89 4.59 -6.60
CA TYR A 23 -0.78 5.96 -6.11
C TYR A 23 -0.72 6.96 -7.27
N LEU A 24 0.16 6.73 -8.26
CA LEU A 24 0.27 7.60 -9.42
C LEU A 24 -1.03 7.64 -10.24
N LEU A 25 -1.66 6.49 -10.50
CA LEU A 25 -2.93 6.44 -11.26
C LEU A 25 -4.07 7.18 -10.56
N SER A 26 -4.17 7.04 -9.23
CA SER A 26 -5.21 7.70 -8.43
C SER A 26 -4.98 9.22 -8.32
N TRP A 27 -3.72 9.67 -8.21
CA TRP A 27 -3.40 11.09 -8.05
C TRP A 27 -3.25 11.87 -9.35
N THR A 28 -2.91 11.22 -10.47
CA THR A 28 -2.67 11.88 -11.77
C THR A 28 -3.87 12.71 -12.25
N PRO A 29 -5.12 12.21 -12.22
CA PRO A 29 -6.28 12.99 -12.65
C PRO A 29 -6.45 14.28 -11.83
N TYR A 30 -6.24 14.20 -10.51
CA TYR A 30 -6.32 15.37 -9.63
C TYR A 30 -5.23 16.39 -9.93
N ALA A 31 -3.97 15.94 -10.08
CA ALA A 31 -2.86 16.83 -10.40
C ALA A 31 -3.06 17.56 -11.73
N ILE A 32 -3.56 16.86 -12.76
CA ILE A 32 -3.86 17.45 -14.07
C ILE A 32 -4.92 18.55 -13.94
N VAL A 33 -6.07 18.26 -13.29
CA VAL A 33 -7.15 19.26 -13.14
C VAL A 33 -6.68 20.44 -12.27
N ALA A 34 -5.89 20.19 -11.22
CA ALA A 34 -5.30 21.24 -10.40
C ALA A 34 -4.35 22.15 -11.19
N LEU A 35 -3.51 21.59 -12.08
CA LEU A 35 -2.65 22.39 -12.96
C LEU A 35 -3.48 23.24 -13.92
N PHE A 36 -4.51 22.67 -14.56
CA PHE A 36 -5.40 23.43 -15.45
C PHE A 36 -6.16 24.54 -14.72
N TYR A 37 -6.53 24.31 -13.46
CA TYR A 37 -7.11 25.32 -12.59
C TYR A 37 -6.13 26.47 -12.33
N LEU A 38 -4.86 26.17 -12.00
CA LEU A 38 -3.81 27.18 -11.78
C LEU A 38 -3.52 28.02 -13.02
N PHE A 39 -3.52 27.42 -14.21
CA PHE A 39 -3.33 28.14 -15.48
C PHE A 39 -4.58 28.91 -15.95
N ASN A 40 -5.62 29.02 -15.12
CA ASN A 40 -6.85 29.77 -15.41
C ASN A 40 -7.52 29.36 -16.73
N VAL A 41 -7.48 28.07 -17.07
CA VAL A 41 -8.25 27.56 -18.21
C VAL A 41 -9.73 27.70 -17.87
N LYS A 42 -10.39 28.71 -18.48
CA LYS A 42 -11.76 29.17 -18.16
C LYS A 42 -12.80 28.05 -17.97
N TYR A 43 -12.67 26.97 -18.73
CA TYR A 43 -13.58 25.82 -18.64
C TYR A 43 -13.43 25.02 -17.33
N ILE A 44 -12.20 24.85 -16.83
CA ILE A 44 -11.91 24.08 -15.62
C ILE A 44 -12.17 24.93 -14.37
N SER A 45 -11.91 26.24 -14.43
CA SER A 45 -12.10 27.15 -13.28
C SER A 45 -13.56 27.29 -12.85
N GLN A 46 -14.52 27.04 -13.75
CA GLN A 46 -15.96 27.04 -13.44
C GLN A 46 -16.47 25.68 -12.95
N GLN A 47 -15.68 24.62 -13.07
CA GLN A 47 -16.11 23.24 -12.79
C GLN A 47 -15.58 22.74 -11.43
N SER A 48 -16.04 23.36 -10.35
CA SER A 48 -15.68 22.97 -8.97
C SER A 48 -16.04 21.51 -8.62
N VAL A 49 -17.05 20.96 -9.29
CA VAL A 49 -17.46 19.55 -9.13
C VAL A 49 -16.39 18.59 -9.66
N LEU A 50 -15.75 18.92 -10.78
CA LEU A 50 -14.69 18.10 -11.39
C LEU A 50 -13.49 17.95 -10.43
N MET A 51 -13.06 19.06 -9.83
CA MET A 51 -12.00 19.06 -8.80
C MET A 51 -12.35 18.15 -7.62
N THR A 52 -13.59 18.22 -7.16
CA THR A 52 -14.08 17.40 -6.04
C THR A 52 -14.09 15.91 -6.37
N ILE A 53 -14.57 15.53 -7.56
CA ILE A 53 -14.59 14.13 -8.01
C ILE A 53 -13.15 13.59 -8.11
N CYS A 54 -12.24 14.34 -8.74
CA CYS A 54 -10.84 13.93 -8.82
C CYS A 54 -10.17 13.83 -7.44
N ALA A 55 -10.52 14.70 -6.50
CA ALA A 55 -10.05 14.61 -5.12
C ALA A 55 -10.57 13.35 -4.40
N PHE A 56 -11.81 12.93 -4.65
CA PHE A 56 -12.32 11.66 -4.13
C PHE A 56 -11.58 10.46 -4.74
N ILE A 57 -11.31 10.48 -6.04
CA ILE A 57 -10.50 9.44 -6.71
C ILE A 57 -9.09 9.38 -6.12
N ALA A 58 -8.46 10.51 -5.83
CA ALA A 58 -7.16 10.54 -5.17
C ALA A 58 -7.21 9.87 -3.77
N LYS A 59 -8.33 10.03 -3.05
CA LYS A 59 -8.52 9.46 -1.70
C LYS A 59 -8.77 7.96 -1.69
N THR A 60 -9.26 7.35 -2.78
CA THR A 60 -9.46 5.88 -2.83
C THR A 60 -8.15 5.12 -2.72
N SER A 61 -7.01 5.74 -3.04
CA SER A 61 -5.68 5.14 -2.82
C SER A 61 -5.42 4.75 -1.36
N MET A 62 -6.02 5.45 -0.39
CA MET A 62 -5.89 5.10 1.03
C MET A 62 -6.54 3.76 1.38
N ILE A 63 -7.57 3.35 0.63
CA ILE A 63 -8.31 2.10 0.84
C ILE A 63 -7.58 0.95 0.13
N LEU A 64 -6.98 1.22 -1.03
CA LEU A 64 -6.30 0.23 -1.84
C LEU A 64 -4.90 -0.11 -1.32
N ASN A 65 -4.20 0.84 -0.68
CA ASN A 65 -2.92 0.59 -0.01
C ASN A 65 -2.92 -0.68 0.88
N PRO A 66 -3.78 -0.81 1.91
CA PRO A 66 -3.83 -2.01 2.75
C PRO A 66 -4.24 -3.26 1.97
N PHE A 67 -5.06 -3.15 0.93
CA PHE A 67 -5.44 -4.28 0.08
C PHE A 67 -4.21 -4.87 -0.65
N PHE A 68 -3.37 -4.03 -1.26
CA PHE A 68 -2.16 -4.48 -1.93
C PHE A 68 -1.11 -5.05 -0.96
N TYR A 69 -0.99 -4.51 0.25
CA TYR A 69 -0.15 -5.10 1.30
C TYR A 69 -0.63 -6.51 1.70
N ILE A 70 -1.93 -6.71 1.85
CA ILE A 70 -2.52 -8.02 2.21
C ILE A 70 -2.31 -9.05 1.09
N VAL A 71 -2.46 -8.65 -0.18
CA VAL A 71 -2.21 -9.53 -1.33
C VAL A 71 -0.73 -9.96 -1.42
N THR A 72 0.18 -9.10 -0.97
CA THR A 72 1.63 -9.34 -1.00
C THR A 72 2.10 -10.26 0.12
N ILE A 73 1.50 -10.14 1.31
CA ILE A 73 1.78 -11.02 2.43
C ILE A 73 1.21 -12.41 2.13
N LYS A 74 2.00 -13.47 2.35
CA LYS A 74 1.45 -14.84 2.31
C LYS A 74 0.28 -14.92 3.28
N THR A 75 -0.88 -15.37 2.82
CA THR A 75 -2.12 -15.52 3.63
C THR A 75 -1.91 -16.24 4.96
N ASN A 76 -0.99 -17.21 5.04
CA ASN A 76 -0.65 -17.89 6.31
C ASN A 76 0.16 -17.03 7.29
N GLN A 77 1.00 -16.12 6.82
CA GLN A 77 1.73 -15.15 7.65
C GLN A 77 0.78 -14.09 8.20
N PHE A 78 -0.16 -13.61 7.36
CA PHE A 78 -1.22 -12.68 7.79
C PHE A 78 -2.16 -13.32 8.82
N LYS A 79 -2.60 -14.56 8.57
CA LYS A 79 -3.37 -15.34 9.56
C LYS A 79 -2.60 -15.59 10.84
N SER A 80 -1.31 -15.91 10.77
CA SER A 80 -0.48 -16.06 11.97
C SER A 80 -0.37 -14.76 12.77
N MET A 81 -0.39 -13.60 12.11
CA MET A 81 -0.32 -12.29 12.78
C MET A 81 -1.67 -11.88 13.37
N LEU A 82 -2.78 -12.13 12.65
CA LEU A 82 -4.15 -11.80 13.07
C LEU A 82 -4.73 -12.75 14.11
N TYR A 83 -4.44 -14.06 14.00
CA TYR A 83 -4.88 -15.08 14.95
C TYR A 83 -3.84 -15.36 16.06
N CYS A 84 -2.69 -14.65 16.09
CA CYS A 84 -1.78 -14.66 17.24
C CYS A 84 -2.35 -13.82 18.39
N GLY A 85 -3.38 -14.32 19.06
CA GLY A 85 -3.62 -14.01 20.48
C GLY A 85 -2.61 -14.69 21.41
N LYS A 86 -1.83 -15.65 20.90
CA LYS A 86 -0.68 -16.29 21.59
C LYS A 86 0.50 -16.39 20.62
N CYS A 87 1.53 -15.58 20.88
CA CYS A 87 2.71 -15.46 20.05
C CYS A 87 3.45 -16.80 19.91
N SER A 88 3.45 -17.40 18.72
CA SER A 88 4.35 -18.52 18.35
C SER A 88 5.42 -18.06 17.35
N CYS A 89 5.95 -16.85 17.53
CA CYS A 89 7.08 -16.37 16.76
C CYS A 89 8.37 -17.10 17.15
N SER A 90 9.16 -17.56 16.18
CA SER A 90 10.48 -18.17 16.42
C SER A 90 11.44 -17.25 17.20
N TYR A 91 11.26 -15.93 17.11
CA TYR A 91 12.01 -14.93 17.88
C TYR A 91 11.64 -14.94 19.38
N CYS A 92 10.35 -15.09 19.72
CA CYS A 92 9.90 -15.22 21.11
C CYS A 92 10.37 -16.54 21.75
N ARG A 93 10.32 -17.65 20.99
CA ARG A 93 10.81 -18.96 21.47
C ARG A 93 12.32 -18.96 21.77
N THR A 94 13.10 -18.14 21.07
CA THR A 94 14.55 -18.02 21.31
C THR A 94 14.85 -17.21 22.56
N ARG A 95 14.04 -16.18 22.89
CA ARG A 95 14.20 -15.40 24.13
C ARG A 95 13.82 -16.23 25.37
N GLU A 96 12.83 -17.10 25.28
CA GLU A 96 12.47 -18.04 26.36
C GLU A 96 13.62 -19.01 26.68
N ASN A 97 14.31 -19.56 25.68
CA ASN A 97 15.42 -20.48 25.91
C ASN A 97 16.69 -19.81 26.49
N ILE A 98 16.81 -18.49 26.43
CA ILE A 98 17.96 -17.75 27.00
C ILE A 98 17.70 -17.34 28.46
N LEU A 99 16.43 -17.23 28.86
CA LEU A 99 16.03 -16.85 30.23
C LEU A 99 15.85 -18.07 31.17
N VAL A 100 16.00 -19.29 30.63
CA VAL A 100 15.88 -20.56 31.38
C VAL A 100 17.24 -21.27 31.49
N VAL A 101 18.35 -20.53 31.31
CA VAL A 101 19.73 -20.97 31.57
C VAL A 101 20.32 -20.13 32.68
#